data_AF-A0A7W3PGI3-F1
#
_entry.id   AF-A0A7W3PGI3-F1
#
_cell.length_a   1.000
_cell.length_b   1.000
_cell.length_c   1.000
_cell.angle_alpha   90.00
_cell.angle_beta   90.00
_cell.angle_gamma   90.00
#
_symmetry.space_group_name_H-M   'P 1'
#
loop_
_entity.id
_entity.type
_entity.pdbx_description
1 polymer ?
#
loop_
_entity_poly.entity_id
_entity_poly.type
_entity_poly.pdbx_seq_one_letter_code
_entity_poly.pdbx_strand_id
1 'polypeptide(L)' 'MSTFSVKAKVRVTAGPSRGQVGRVVDVDDTRVDDGSDPYVYLVQLARPTRLITLTAAQMERAR' A
#
# COMPACT_ATOMS: atom_id res chain seq x y z
N MET A 1 -6.40 -9.72 -10.31
CA MET A 1 -5.42 -8.81 -10.94
C MET A 1 -5.28 -7.64 -9.98
N SER A 2 -4.09 -7.45 -9.40
CA SER A 2 -3.86 -6.51 -8.29
C SER A 2 -3.78 -5.04 -8.77
N THR A 3 -4.38 -4.13 -8.01
CA THR A 3 -4.56 -2.70 -8.36
C THR A 3 -3.23 -1.91 -8.39
N PHE A 4 -2.23 -2.36 -7.62
CA PHE A 4 -0.89 -1.79 -7.58
C PHE A 4 0.17 -2.87 -7.86
N SER A 5 1.22 -2.51 -8.60
CA SER A 5 2.33 -3.42 -8.87
C SER A 5 3.49 -3.18 -7.90
N VAL A 6 4.33 -4.19 -7.70
CA VAL A 6 5.63 -4.01 -7.02
C VAL A 6 6.41 -2.87 -7.69
N LYS A 7 7.11 -2.08 -6.88
CA LYS A 7 7.77 -0.79 -7.21
C LYS A 7 6.84 0.39 -7.48
N ALA A 8 5.51 0.22 -7.45
CA ALA A 8 4.60 1.36 -7.58
C ALA A 8 4.80 2.37 -6.45
N LYS A 9 4.90 3.65 -6.81
CA LYS A 9 4.95 4.76 -5.86
C LYS A 9 3.54 5.06 -5.38
N VAL A 10 3.33 5.00 -4.08
CA VAL A 10 2.00 5.17 -3.46
C VAL A 10 2.07 6.16 -2.31
N ARG A 11 0.96 6.86 -2.09
CA ARG A 11 0.75 7.71 -0.92
C ARG A 11 -0.27 7.04 -0.02
N VAL A 12 -0.01 7.03 1.28
CA VAL A 12 -0.92 6.51 2.28
C VAL A 12 -2.04 7.52 2.51
N THR A 13 -3.30 7.11 2.37
CA THR A 13 -4.47 7.98 2.50
C THR A 13 -5.19 7.83 3.84
N ALA A 14 -4.91 6.76 4.59
CA ALA A 14 -5.57 6.44 5.86
C ALA A 14 -4.61 5.94 6.96
N GLY A 15 -5.06 5.97 8.21
CA GLY A 15 -4.31 5.46 9.37
C GLY A 15 -3.15 6.35 9.85
N PRO A 16 -2.28 5.84 10.73
CA PRO A 16 -1.23 6.64 11.40
C PRO A 16 -0.10 7.09 10.48
N SER A 17 0.02 6.49 9.29
CA SER A 17 1.01 6.87 8.27
C SER A 17 0.41 7.78 7.19
N ARG A 18 -0.83 8.27 7.35
CA ARG A 18 -1.52 9.10 6.36
C ARG A 18 -0.65 10.29 5.91
N GLY A 19 -0.62 10.51 4.60
CA GLY A 19 0.15 11.57 3.95
C GLY A 19 1.57 11.16 3.59
N GLN A 20 2.11 10.08 4.15
CA GLN A 20 3.45 9.59 3.81
C GLN A 20 3.46 8.91 2.44
N VAL A 21 4.62 8.96 1.78
CA VAL A 21 4.84 8.34 0.47
C VAL A 21 5.80 7.17 0.63
N GLY A 22 5.52 6.09 -0.08
CA GLY A 22 6.33 4.88 -0.11
C GLY A 22 6.30 4.18 -1.46
N ARG A 23 6.89 2.99 -1.49
CA ARG A 23 6.86 2.09 -2.64
C ARG A 23 6.34 0.73 -2.23
N VAL A 24 5.48 0.15 -3.05
CA VAL A 24 5.08 -1.25 -2.91
C VAL A 24 6.33 -2.11 -3.14
N VAL A 25 6.66 -2.97 -2.18
CA VAL A 25 7.78 -3.90 -2.28
C VAL A 25 7.31 -5.34 -2.45
N ASP A 26 6.10 -5.65 -2.00
CA ASP A 26 5.48 -6.96 -2.14
C ASP A 26 3.96 -6.85 -2.17
N VAL A 27 3.30 -7.86 -2.73
CA VAL A 27 1.84 -7.99 -2.79
C VAL A 27 1.46 -9.40 -2.35
N ASP A 28 0.81 -9.47 -1.21
CA ASP A 28 0.31 -10.71 -0.64
C ASP A 28 -1.13 -10.97 -1.15
N ASP A 29 -1.36 -12.19 -1.65
CA ASP A 29 -2.66 -12.71 -2.12
C ASP A 29 -3.62 -13.03 -0.95
N THR A 30 -3.24 -12.72 0.30
CA THR A 30 -4.09 -12.88 1.48
C THR A 30 -5.38 -12.10 1.33
N ARG A 31 -6.46 -12.84 1.11
CA ARG A 31 -7.79 -12.34 0.79
C ARG A 31 -8.36 -11.46 1.91
N VAL A 32 -8.49 -10.16 1.67
CA VAL A 32 -9.18 -9.22 2.58
C VAL A 32 -10.63 -9.00 2.15
N ASP A 33 -11.57 -9.15 3.09
CA ASP A 33 -13.01 -8.90 2.86
C ASP A 33 -13.33 -7.39 3.03
N ASP A 34 -12.81 -6.56 2.12
CA ASP A 34 -12.97 -5.08 2.14
C ASP A 34 -13.67 -4.57 0.85
N GLY A 35 -14.22 -5.46 0.04
CA GLY A 35 -14.99 -5.15 -1.17
C GLY A 35 -14.26 -4.44 -2.32
N SER A 36 -12.97 -4.08 -2.15
CA SER A 36 -12.29 -3.14 -3.06
C SER A 36 -11.05 -3.72 -3.76
N ASP A 37 -10.28 -4.60 -3.10
CA ASP A 37 -9.17 -5.36 -3.69
C ASP A 37 -8.78 -6.43 -2.65
N PRO A 38 -8.71 -7.73 -3.01
CA PRO A 38 -8.46 -8.77 -2.01
C PRO A 38 -6.99 -8.83 -1.57
N TYR A 39 -6.11 -7.99 -2.10
CA TYR A 39 -4.68 -8.09 -1.84
C TYR A 39 -4.25 -7.16 -0.71
N VAL A 40 -3.21 -7.62 -0.02
CA VAL A 40 -2.49 -6.85 0.99
C VAL A 40 -1.16 -6.41 0.40
N TYR A 41 -0.81 -5.13 0.54
CA TYR A 41 0.39 -4.56 -0.05
C TYR A 41 1.40 -4.24 1.04
N LEU A 42 2.62 -4.74 0.88
CA LEU A 42 3.74 -4.33 1.71
C LEU A 42 4.37 -3.07 1.10
N VAL A 43 4.38 -1.98 1.86
CA VAL A 43 4.87 -0.68 1.42
C VAL A 43 6.06 -0.25 2.26
N GLN A 44 7.16 0.09 1.59
CA GLN A 44 8.32 0.73 2.19
C GLN A 44 8.14 2.26 2.16
N LEU A 45 7.93 2.85 3.33
CA LEU A 45 7.91 4.31 3.50
C LEU A 45 9.32 4.89 3.42
N ALA A 46 9.45 6.11 2.92
CA ALA A 46 10.75 6.74 2.75
C ALA A 46 11.32 7.40 4.02
N ARG A 47 10.46 7.91 4.93
CA ARG A 47 10.88 8.63 6.15
C ARG A 47 9.85 8.54 7.29
N PRO A 48 10.17 7.89 8.43
CA PRO A 48 11.29 6.97 8.63
C PRO A 48 11.18 5.77 7.68
N THR A 49 12.32 5.17 7.31
CA THR A 49 12.31 3.95 6.50
C THR A 49 11.72 2.81 7.31
N ARG A 50 10.50 2.40 6.96
CA ARG A 50 9.81 1.26 7.58
C ARG A 50 8.91 0.57 6.59
N LEU A 51 8.68 -0.72 6.83
CA LEU A 51 7.70 -1.51 6.11
C LEU A 51 6.36 -1.43 6.84
N ILE A 52 5.30 -1.18 6.10
CA ILE A 52 3.93 -1.23 6.61
C ILE A 52 3.05 -2.01 5.65
N THR A 53 2.03 -2.64 6.22
CA THR A 53 1.05 -3.41 5.49
C THR A 53 -0.19 -2.55 5.27
N LEU A 54 -0.66 -2.44 4.03
CA LEU A 54 -1.80 -1.60 3.65
C LEU A 54 -2.71 -2.32 2.67
N THR A 55 -4.01 -2.02 2.72
CA THR A 55 -4.96 -2.43 1.67
C THR A 55 -5.00 -1.40 0.55
N ALA A 56 -5.56 -1.76 -0.61
CA ALA A 56 -5.73 -0.81 -1.71
C ALA A 56 -6.53 0.44 -1.32
N ALA A 57 -7.52 0.32 -0.43
CA ALA A 57 -8.35 1.44 0.04
C ALA A 57 -7.55 2.47 0.88
N GLN A 58 -6.43 2.06 1.48
CA GLN A 58 -5.59 2.92 2.33
C GLN A 58 -4.48 3.63 1.53
N MET A 59 -4.47 3.50 0.21
CA MET A 59 -3.41 4.02 -0.65
C MET A 59 -3.94 4.62 -1.94
N GLU A 60 -3.19 5.56 -2.49
CA GLU A 60 -3.39 6.09 -3.84
C GLU A 60 -2.06 6.12 -4.60
N ARG A 61 -2.12 6.17 -5.94
CA ARG A 61 -0.90 6.33 -6.74
C ARG A 61 -0.32 7.73 -6.50
N ALA A 62 0.93 7.78 -6.06
CA ALA A 62 1.66 9.03 -5.94
C ALA A 62 2.35 9.34 -7.28
N ARG A 63 2.09 10.51 -7.85
CA ARG A 63 2.85 11.02 -9.00
C ARG A 63 4.26 11.45 -8.58
#